data_AF-A0ABD2LRY4-F1
#
_entry.id   AF-A0ABD2LRY4-F1
#
_cell.length_a   1.000
_cell.length_b   1.000
_cell.length_c   1.000
_cell.angle_alpha   90.00
_cell.angle_beta   90.00
_cell.angle_gamma   90.00
#
_symmetry.space_group_name_H-M   'P 1'
#
loop_
_entity.id
_entity.type
_entity.pdbx_description
1 polymer ?
#
loop_
_entity_poly.entity_id
_entity_poly.type
_entity_poly.pdbx_seq_one_letter_code
_entity_poly.pdbx_strand_id
1 'polypeptide(L)'
;MPRQVLELSDYFAPLAALIMFALAILVFSFFVINFFYITDRDDLTVFEKFGAHLHLCLGPHSMSDIYRGGPRNYPQPQGTDKKMNS
;
A
#
# COMPACT_ATOMS: atom_id res chain seq x y z
N MET A 1 13.15 32.87 -34.79
CA MET A 1 12.23 31.79 -34.40
C MET A 1 10.97 32.45 -33.84
N PRO A 2 9.77 32.08 -34.30
CA PRO A 2 8.53 32.63 -33.72
C PRO A 2 8.50 32.32 -32.22
N ARG A 3 8.12 33.30 -31.38
CA ARG A 3 8.00 33.08 -29.94
C ARG A 3 6.80 32.18 -29.69
N GLN A 4 7.02 31.06 -29.02
CA GLN A 4 5.93 30.23 -28.51
C GLN A 4 5.19 31.02 -27.43
N VAL A 5 3.89 31.24 -27.64
CA VAL A 5 3.00 31.76 -26.60
C VAL A 5 2.49 30.55 -25.83
N LEU A 6 2.90 30.44 -24.57
CA LEU A 6 2.48 29.36 -23.70
C LEU A 6 1.15 29.76 -23.07
N GLU A 7 0.12 29.00 -23.36
CA GLU A 7 -1.19 29.14 -22.73
C GLU A 7 -1.22 28.32 -21.44
N LEU A 8 -2.06 28.71 -20.48
CA LEU A 8 -2.16 27.97 -19.22
C LEU A 8 -2.56 26.49 -19.44
N SER A 9 -3.29 26.22 -20.53
CA SER A 9 -3.67 24.88 -20.99
C SER A 9 -2.47 23.97 -21.24
N ASP A 10 -1.36 24.53 -21.71
CA ASP A 10 -0.18 23.75 -22.11
C ASP A 10 0.54 23.11 -20.92
N TYR A 11 0.29 23.63 -19.70
CA TYR A 11 0.82 23.08 -18.45
C TYR A 11 -0.02 21.91 -17.89
N PHE A 12 -1.24 21.70 -18.38
CA PHE A 12 -2.06 20.56 -17.92
C PHE A 12 -1.57 19.24 -18.49
N ALA A 13 -0.98 19.22 -19.69
CA ALA A 13 -0.41 18.02 -20.29
C ALA A 13 0.68 17.37 -19.43
N PRO A 14 1.74 18.09 -18.97
CA PRO A 14 2.73 17.50 -18.08
C PRO A 14 2.15 17.13 -16.70
N LEU A 15 1.19 17.89 -16.18
CA LEU A 15 0.51 17.55 -14.92
C LEU A 15 -0.28 16.23 -15.04
N ALA A 16 -1.05 16.09 -16.11
CA ALA A 16 -1.82 14.88 -16.40
C ALA A 16 -0.90 13.68 -16.60
N ALA A 17 0.23 13.85 -17.29
CA ALA A 17 1.23 12.79 -17.46
C ALA A 17 1.82 12.32 -16.11
N LEU A 18 2.11 13.25 -15.20
CA LEU A 18 2.62 12.93 -13.87
C LEU A 18 1.58 12.15 -13.05
N ILE A 19 0.32 12.57 -13.08
CA ILE A 19 -0.78 11.89 -12.39
C ILE A 19 -0.95 10.47 -12.96
N MET A 20 -0.98 10.32 -14.29
CA MET A 20 -1.11 9.02 -14.94
C MET A 20 0.04 8.08 -14.58
N PHE A 21 1.27 8.60 -14.53
CA PHE A 21 2.43 7.82 -14.12
C PHE A 21 2.36 7.38 -12.66
N ALA A 22 1.96 8.28 -11.76
CA ALA A 22 1.76 7.95 -10.35
C ALA A 22 0.67 6.89 -10.16
N LEU A 23 -0.45 6.99 -10.90
CA LEU A 23 -1.51 5.99 -10.90
C LEU A 23 -1.03 4.65 -11.44
N ALA A 24 -0.23 4.65 -12.51
CA ALA A 24 0.35 3.42 -13.06
C ALA A 24 1.26 2.72 -12.05
N ILE A 25 2.14 3.46 -11.36
CA ILE A 25 2.97 2.90 -10.27
C ILE A 25 2.09 2.35 -9.14
N LEU A 26 1.05 3.10 -8.75
CA LEU A 26 0.15 2.67 -7.68
C LEU A 26 -0.55 1.35 -8.03
N VAL A 27 -1.11 1.25 -9.24
CA VAL A 27 -1.75 0.03 -9.76
C VAL A 27 -0.73 -1.09 -9.84
N PHE A 28 0.46 -0.85 -10.38
CA PHE A 28 1.49 -1.89 -10.49
C PHE A 28 1.94 -2.39 -9.11
N SER A 29 2.19 -1.49 -8.16
CA SER A 29 2.58 -1.84 -6.80
C SER A 29 1.48 -2.63 -6.09
N PHE A 30 0.23 -2.17 -6.20
CA PHE A 30 -0.90 -2.82 -5.54
C PHE A 30 -1.26 -4.16 -6.17
N PHE A 31 -1.37 -4.25 -7.50
CA PHE A 31 -1.80 -5.48 -8.16
C PHE A 31 -0.64 -6.44 -8.45
N VAL A 32 0.50 -5.96 -8.95
CA VAL A 32 1.59 -6.87 -9.37
C VAL A 32 2.41 -7.31 -8.18
N ILE A 33 2.90 -6.36 -7.38
CA ILE A 33 3.76 -6.71 -6.25
C ILE A 33 2.91 -7.31 -5.13
N ASN A 34 1.89 -6.58 -4.66
CA ASN A 34 1.15 -6.99 -3.47
C ASN A 34 0.19 -8.19 -3.67
N PHE A 35 -0.37 -8.43 -4.87
CA PHE A 35 -1.18 -9.64 -5.11
C PHE A 35 -0.43 -10.82 -5.74
N PHE A 36 0.49 -10.60 -6.69
CA PHE A 36 1.14 -11.72 -7.39
C PHE A 36 2.48 -12.13 -6.80
N TYR A 37 3.23 -11.20 -6.21
CA TYR A 37 4.60 -11.47 -5.79
C TYR A 37 4.73 -11.82 -4.30
N ILE A 38 3.84 -11.29 -3.46
CA ILE A 38 3.86 -11.54 -2.03
C ILE A 38 3.34 -12.93 -1.73
N THR A 39 4.14 -13.69 -0.99
CA THR A 39 3.82 -15.04 -0.54
C THR A 39 3.51 -15.01 0.95
N ASP A 40 2.84 -16.04 1.48
CA ASP A 40 2.50 -16.22 2.92
C ASP A 40 3.70 -16.25 3.90
N ARG A 41 4.93 -16.08 3.38
CA ARG A 41 6.17 -16.05 4.16
C ARG A 41 6.77 -14.66 4.28
N ASP A 42 6.28 -13.71 3.49
CA ASP A 42 6.75 -12.34 3.49
C ASP A 42 6.05 -11.51 4.56
N ASP A 43 6.62 -10.35 4.86
CA ASP A 43 6.14 -9.43 5.87
C ASP A 43 4.78 -8.83 5.47
N LEU A 44 3.94 -8.57 6.48
CA LEU A 44 2.66 -7.89 6.28
C LEU A 44 2.85 -6.55 5.58
N THR A 45 2.16 -6.38 4.45
CA THR A 45 2.26 -5.13 3.71
C THR A 45 1.58 -3.99 4.42
N VAL A 46 1.98 -2.77 4.04
CA VAL A 46 1.27 -1.55 4.45
C VAL A 46 -0.19 -1.60 4.00
N PHE A 47 -0.49 -2.21 2.85
CA PHE A 47 -1.85 -2.39 2.36
C PHE A 47 -2.65 -3.36 3.22
N GLU A 48 -2.08 -4.50 3.63
CA GLU A 48 -2.75 -5.44 4.53
C GLU A 48 -3.02 -4.83 5.91
N LYS A 49 -2.08 -4.05 6.46
CA LYS A 49 -2.27 -3.31 7.71
C LYS A 49 -3.35 -2.24 7.60
N PHE A 50 -3.39 -1.51 6.49
CA PHE A 50 -4.43 -0.51 6.23
C PHE A 50 -5.80 -1.16 6.02
N GLY A 51 -5.85 -2.26 5.26
CA GLY A 51 -7.05 -3.06 5.04
C GLY A 51 -7.63 -3.63 6.33
N ALA A 52 -6.78 -4.08 7.26
CA ALA A 52 -7.20 -4.56 8.56
C ALA A 52 -7.98 -3.51 9.38
N HIS A 53 -7.60 -2.23 9.29
CA HIS A 53 -8.35 -1.15 9.94
C HIS A 53 -9.74 -0.95 9.31
N LEU A 54 -9.90 -1.30 8.04
CA LEU A 54 -11.16 -1.23 7.29
C LEU A 54 -11.89 -2.57 7.19
N HIS A 55 -11.42 -3.60 7.92
CA HIS A 55 -11.90 -4.98 7.83
C HIS A 55 -11.89 -5.57 6.40
N LEU A 56 -10.91 -5.20 5.58
CA LEU A 56 -10.70 -5.69 4.21
C LEU A 56 -9.38 -6.45 4.08
N CYS A 57 -9.41 -7.67 3.53
CA CYS A 57 -8.20 -8.39 3.10
C CYS A 57 -7.68 -7.76 1.79
N LEU A 58 -6.57 -7.02 1.88
CA LEU A 58 -5.91 -6.37 0.75
C LEU A 58 -4.62 -7.10 0.31
N GLY A 59 -4.49 -8.38 0.68
CA GLY A 59 -3.34 -9.21 0.36
C GLY A 59 -3.66 -10.70 0.58
N PRO A 60 -2.66 -11.57 0.40
CA PRO A 60 -2.82 -13.02 0.51
C PRO A 60 -3.04 -13.50 1.95
N HIS A 61 -2.58 -12.75 2.95
CA HIS A 61 -2.73 -13.15 4.35
C HIS A 61 -4.17 -13.01 4.84
N SER A 62 -4.64 -14.01 5.58
CA SER A 62 -5.96 -13.98 6.23
C SER A 62 -6.00 -12.92 7.33
N MET A 63 -7.17 -12.32 7.55
CA MET A 63 -7.40 -11.36 8.65
C MET A 63 -6.95 -11.89 10.02
N SER A 64 -7.13 -13.20 10.28
CA SER A 64 -6.67 -13.83 11.51
C SER A 64 -5.15 -13.73 11.71
N ASP A 65 -4.37 -13.84 10.62
CA ASP A 65 -2.92 -13.75 10.65
C ASP A 65 -2.45 -12.30 10.76
N ILE A 66 -3.20 -11.37 10.14
CA ILE A 66 -2.94 -9.92 10.26
C ILE A 66 -3.15 -9.45 11.70
N TYR A 67 -4.28 -9.81 12.35
CA TYR A 67 -4.55 -9.46 13.75
C TYR A 67 -3.55 -10.08 14.74
N ARG A 68 -2.97 -11.22 14.37
CA ARG A 68 -1.92 -11.89 15.15
C ARG A 68 -0.54 -11.24 14.99
N GLY A 69 -0.40 -10.28 14.09
CA GLY A 69 0.83 -9.53 13.87
C GLY A 69 1.80 -10.16 12.87
N GLY A 70 1.36 -11.12 12.04
CA GLY A 70 2.15 -11.72 10.96
C GLY A 70 2.02 -13.24 10.84
N PRO A 71 2.58 -13.84 9.78
CA PRO A 71 2.51 -15.28 9.54
C PRO A 71 3.17 -16.10 10.66
N ARG A 72 2.83 -17.39 10.80
CA ARG A 72 3.20 -18.26 11.95
C ARG A 72 4.68 -18.28 12.36
N ASN A 73 5.60 -17.94 11.45
CA ASN A 73 7.05 -17.92 11.70
C ASN A 73 7.60 -16.55 12.12
N TYR A 74 6.75 -15.53 12.28
CA TYR A 74 7.17 -14.22 12.74
C TYR A 74 7.43 -14.20 14.26
N PRO A 75 8.58 -13.66 14.74
CA PRO A 75 8.74 -13.37 16.15
C PRO A 75 7.67 -12.36 16.55
N GLN A 76 6.81 -12.73 17.50
CA GLN A 76 5.78 -11.84 18.04
C GLN A 76 6.47 -10.59 18.63
N PRO A 77 6.07 -9.36 18.27
CA PRO A 77 6.54 -8.18 18.97
C PRO A 77 6.11 -8.32 20.44
N GLN A 78 7.11 -8.34 21.32
CA GLN A 78 6.96 -8.54 22.75
C GLN A 78 6.02 -7.47 23.32
N GLY A 79 5.07 -7.93 24.14
CA GLY A 79 3.84 -7.23 24.48
C GLY A 79 3.99 -5.78 24.93
N THR A 80 3.07 -4.94 24.47
CA THR A 80 2.60 -3.79 25.24
C THR A 80 1.64 -4.30 26.34
N ASP A 81 2.20 -5.08 27.27
CA ASP A 81 1.58 -5.32 28.57
C ASP A 81 1.63 -4.00 29.35
N LYS A 82 0.51 -3.27 29.36
CA LYS A 82 0.07 -2.39 30.46
C LYS A 82 -1.33 -1.84 30.19
N LYS A 83 -2.32 -2.73 30.18
CA LYS A 83 -3.67 -2.41 30.63
C LYS A 83 -4.02 -3.32 31.80
N MET A 84 -3.52 -2.96 32.98
CA MET A 84 -4.07 -3.47 34.23
C MET A 84 -4.26 -2.28 35.15
N ASN A 85 -5.41 -1.64 34.99
CA ASN A 85 -6.04 -0.77 35.99
C ASN A 85 -7.52 -1.12 35.97
N SER A 86 -7.91 -2.07 36.81
CA SER A 86 -9.16 -2.06 37.59
C SER A 86 -9.11 -3.18 38.63
#